data_AF-A0A351A649-F1
#
_entry.id   AF-A0A351A649-F1
#
_cell.length_a   1.000
_cell.length_b   1.000
_cell.length_c   1.000
_cell.angle_alpha   90.00
_cell.angle_beta   90.00
_cell.angle_gamma   90.00
#
_symmetry.space_group_name_H-M   'P 1'
#
loop_
_entity.id
_entity.type
_entity.pdbx_description
1 polymer ?
#
loop_
_entity_poly.entity_id
_entity_poly.type
_entity_poly.pdbx_seq_one_letter_code
_entity_poly.pdbx_strand_id
1 'polypeptide(L)'
;HMERFAWSFDGIKFADAAPLRLNYGERMRIVLVNDTMMSHPIHLHGVWSDLEDEQGNFHLRKHTVDMPPGTKRSYRVRADALGRWAYHCHLFFHMESGMFREVRIEE
;
A
#
# COMPACT_ATOMS: atom_id res chain seq x y z
N HIS A 1 -14.78 9.55 -25.56
CA HIS A 1 -15.31 8.47 -24.71
C HIS A 1 -14.39 8.41 -23.50
N MET A 2 -14.73 9.05 -22.38
CA MET A 2 -13.89 8.98 -21.18
C MET A 2 -14.08 7.59 -20.60
N GLU A 3 -13.10 6.73 -20.83
CA GLU A 3 -13.04 5.44 -20.17
C GLU A 3 -13.09 5.67 -18.66
N ARG A 4 -13.90 4.87 -17.99
CA ARG A 4 -14.25 5.03 -16.59
C ARG A 4 -12.96 4.83 -15.79
N PHE A 5 -12.33 5.92 -15.35
CA PHE A 5 -11.19 5.84 -14.45
C PHE A 5 -11.59 4.97 -13.25
N ALA A 6 -10.78 3.95 -12.96
CA ALA A 6 -10.96 3.05 -11.83
C ALA A 6 -9.67 3.10 -11.02
N TRP A 7 -9.79 3.44 -9.75
CA TRP A 7 -8.65 3.51 -8.83
C TRP A 7 -8.79 2.36 -7.87
N SER A 8 -7.81 1.46 -7.91
CA SER A 8 -7.81 0.20 -7.17
C SER A 8 -6.38 -0.30 -7.06
N PHE A 9 -6.11 -1.13 -6.05
CA PHE A 9 -4.96 -2.02 -6.12
C PHE A 9 -5.33 -3.22 -7.01
N ASP A 10 -4.42 -3.70 -7.84
CA ASP A 10 -4.56 -4.92 -8.66
C ASP A 10 -5.88 -5.02 -9.46
N GLY A 11 -6.46 -3.89 -9.87
CA GLY A 11 -7.76 -3.84 -10.58
C GLY A 11 -8.99 -4.19 -9.74
N ILE A 12 -8.84 -4.54 -8.45
CA ILE A 12 -9.95 -4.96 -7.57
C ILE A 12 -10.38 -3.79 -6.68
N LYS A 13 -11.64 -3.39 -6.79
CA LYS A 13 -12.21 -2.33 -5.94
C LYS A 13 -12.34 -2.81 -4.50
N PHE A 14 -12.28 -1.87 -3.55
CA PHE A 14 -12.37 -2.20 -2.13
C PHE A 14 -13.61 -3.05 -1.77
N ALA A 15 -14.78 -2.76 -2.35
CA ALA A 15 -16.01 -3.52 -2.10
C ALA A 15 -15.87 -5.03 -2.40
N ASP A 16 -14.98 -5.39 -3.32
CA ASP A 16 -14.74 -6.76 -3.78
C ASP A 16 -13.41 -7.33 -3.24
N ALA A 17 -12.62 -6.53 -2.52
CA ALA A 17 -11.28 -6.89 -2.10
C ALA A 17 -11.27 -7.62 -0.75
N ALA A 18 -10.67 -8.81 -0.71
CA ALA A 18 -10.35 -9.47 0.54
C ALA A 18 -9.24 -8.71 1.29
N PRO A 19 -9.23 -8.74 2.63
CA PRO A 19 -8.15 -8.17 3.42
C PRO A 19 -6.82 -8.88 3.18
N LEU A 20 -5.74 -8.12 3.18
CA LEU A 20 -4.38 -8.64 3.31
C LEU A 20 -4.20 -9.11 4.75
N ARG A 21 -3.80 -10.37 4.96
CA ARG A 21 -3.64 -10.95 6.31
C ARG A 21 -2.17 -11.20 6.59
N LEU A 22 -1.75 -10.79 7.78
CA LEU A 22 -0.40 -10.94 8.30
C LEU A 22 -0.48 -11.57 9.68
N ASN A 23 0.47 -12.45 9.99
CA ASN A 23 0.62 -12.96 11.35
C ASN A 23 1.49 -12.00 12.17
N TYR A 24 1.16 -11.84 13.44
CA TYR A 24 1.89 -10.97 14.34
C TYR A 24 3.37 -11.39 14.41
N GLY A 25 4.26 -10.41 14.31
CA GLY A 25 5.70 -10.60 14.30
C GLY A 25 6.29 -10.94 12.93
N GLU A 26 5.46 -11.20 11.90
CA GLU A 26 5.96 -11.41 10.54
C GLU A 26 6.69 -10.18 10.01
N ARG A 27 7.68 -10.45 9.16
CA ARG A 27 8.38 -9.44 8.37
C ARG A 27 8.08 -9.71 6.92
N MET A 28 7.53 -8.72 6.24
CA MET A 28 7.21 -8.82 4.82
C MET A 28 7.85 -7.69 4.04
N ARG A 29 8.05 -7.92 2.75
CA ARG A 29 8.36 -6.87 1.78
C ARG A 29 7.14 -6.66 0.91
N ILE A 30 6.59 -5.44 0.94
CA ILE A 30 5.54 -5.02 0.02
C ILE A 30 6.24 -4.46 -1.23
N VAL A 31 5.77 -4.88 -2.40
CA VAL A 31 6.24 -4.38 -3.70
C VAL A 31 5.08 -3.68 -4.38
N LEU A 32 5.19 -2.37 -4.51
CA LEU A 32 4.23 -1.54 -5.22
C LEU A 32 4.68 -1.33 -6.66
N VAL A 33 3.75 -1.49 -7.58
CA VAL A 33 3.90 -1.13 -8.98
C VAL A 33 2.84 -0.10 -9.29
N ASN A 34 3.25 1.08 -9.77
CA ASN A 34 2.34 2.06 -10.32
C ASN A 34 2.47 2.03 -11.84
N ASP A 35 1.59 1.27 -12.48
CA ASP A 35 1.44 1.15 -13.93
C ASP A 35 0.48 2.20 -14.51
N THR A 36 0.06 3.18 -13.71
CA THR A 36 -0.83 4.27 -14.14
C THR A 36 -0.04 5.53 -14.51
N MET A 37 -0.75 6.50 -15.10
CA MET A 37 -0.18 7.80 -15.49
C MET A 37 -0.21 8.88 -14.38
N MET A 38 -0.64 8.53 -13.16
CA MET A 38 -0.76 9.48 -12.03
C MET A 38 0.07 9.04 -10.83
N SER A 39 0.52 10.00 -10.03
CA SER A 39 1.17 9.71 -8.75
C SER A 39 0.16 9.21 -7.72
N HIS A 40 0.55 8.22 -6.92
CA HIS A 40 -0.25 7.70 -5.81
C HIS A 40 0.60 7.65 -4.53
N PRO A 41 0.40 8.57 -3.57
CA PRO A 41 0.99 8.42 -2.24
C PRO A 41 0.27 7.30 -1.49
N ILE A 42 0.92 6.18 -1.23
CA ILE A 42 0.29 5.02 -0.59
C ILE A 42 0.58 5.01 0.91
N HIS A 43 -0.45 5.00 1.72
CA HIS A 43 -0.39 5.05 3.17
C HIS A 43 -0.85 3.73 3.79
N LEU A 44 -0.07 3.22 4.75
CA LEU A 44 -0.40 2.07 5.58
C LEU A 44 -0.55 2.53 7.03
N HIS A 45 -1.69 2.23 7.64
CA HIS A 45 -1.96 2.53 9.05
C HIS A 45 -1.34 1.49 9.97
N GLY A 46 -1.18 1.84 11.25
CA GLY A 46 -0.80 0.92 12.34
C GLY A 46 0.67 0.52 12.40
N VAL A 47 1.32 0.40 11.25
CA VAL A 47 2.72 -0.07 11.12
C VAL A 47 3.54 0.88 10.24
N TRP A 48 4.86 0.72 10.29
CA TRP A 48 5.80 1.53 9.54
C TRP A 48 6.27 0.86 8.25
N SER A 49 6.52 1.68 7.23
CA SER A 49 7.15 1.28 5.98
C SER A 49 8.63 1.66 6.01
N ASP A 50 9.49 0.65 6.07
CA ASP A 50 10.94 0.78 6.03
C ASP A 50 11.41 0.70 4.57
N LEU A 51 11.71 1.85 3.97
CA LEU A 51 12.23 1.91 2.60
C LEU A 51 13.68 1.43 2.55
N GLU A 52 14.01 0.78 1.44
CA GLU A 52 15.34 0.25 1.17
C GLU A 52 16.05 1.08 0.10
N ASP A 53 17.38 1.17 0.18
CA ASP A 53 18.21 1.68 -0.91
C ASP A 53 18.35 0.63 -2.05
N GLU A 54 19.09 0.97 -3.10
CA GLU A 54 19.32 0.09 -4.24
C GLU A 54 20.08 -1.20 -3.87
N GLN A 55 20.80 -1.20 -2.75
CA GLN A 55 21.53 -2.34 -2.22
C GLN A 55 20.70 -3.17 -1.22
N GLY A 56 19.45 -2.77 -0.93
CA GLY A 56 18.56 -3.45 0.00
C GLY A 56 18.81 -3.11 1.48
N ASN A 57 19.61 -2.09 1.79
CA ASN A 57 19.82 -1.63 3.16
C ASN A 57 18.70 -0.68 3.58
N PHE A 58 18.45 -0.58 4.88
CA PHE A 58 17.51 0.40 5.42
C PHE A 58 17.94 1.81 5.01
N HIS A 59 17.04 2.54 4.38
CA HIS A 59 17.27 3.92 3.95
C HIS A 59 16.58 4.90 4.90
N LEU A 60 15.25 4.80 5.02
CA LEU A 60 14.45 5.63 5.91
C LEU A 60 13.09 5.00 6.19
N ARG A 61 12.42 5.50 7.23
CA ARG A 61 11.08 5.06 7.65
C ARG A 61 10.02 6.10 7.29
N LYS A 62 8.91 5.65 6.69
CA LYS A 62 7.72 6.49 6.40
C LYS A 62 6.43 5.77 6.79
N HIS A 63 5.37 6.53 7.00
CA HIS A 63 4.00 6.00 7.02
C HIS A 63 3.33 6.07 5.63
N THR A 64 3.83 6.93 4.73
CA THR A 64 3.31 7.11 3.37
C THR A 64 4.45 7.03 2.35
N VAL A 65 4.30 6.18 1.35
CA VAL A 65 5.28 5.93 0.28
C VAL A 65 4.76 6.53 -1.02
N ASP A 66 5.51 7.47 -1.58
CA ASP A 66 5.17 8.08 -2.87
C ASP A 66 5.40 7.09 -4.00
N MET A 67 4.42 6.92 -4.89
CA MET A 67 4.53 6.12 -6.10
C MET A 67 4.33 7.00 -7.35
N PRO A 68 5.41 7.52 -7.96
CA PRO A 68 5.31 8.23 -9.24
C PRO A 68 4.82 7.32 -10.39
N PRO A 69 4.32 7.88 -11.50
CA PRO A 69 3.90 7.10 -12.68
C PRO A 69 4.99 6.19 -13.22
N GLY A 70 4.63 4.97 -13.64
CA GLY A 70 5.53 4.00 -14.25
C GLY A 70 6.65 3.46 -13.34
N THR A 71 6.52 3.62 -12.02
CA THR A 71 7.56 3.21 -11.07
C THR A 71 7.23 1.93 -10.32
N LYS A 72 8.28 1.26 -9.84
CA LYS A 72 8.21 0.16 -8.89
C LYS A 72 9.02 0.53 -7.65
N ARG A 73 8.45 0.33 -6.46
CA ARG A 73 9.14 0.52 -5.18
C ARG A 73 8.83 -0.63 -4.24
N SER A 74 9.78 -0.95 -3.37
CA SER A 74 9.57 -1.92 -2.30
C SER A 74 9.92 -1.33 -0.94
N TYR A 75 9.24 -1.80 0.09
CA TYR A 75 9.53 -1.47 1.48
C TYR A 75 9.22 -2.66 2.38
N ARG A 76 9.93 -2.71 3.51
CA ARG A 76 9.69 -3.73 4.54
C ARG A 76 8.64 -3.24 5.51
N VAL A 77 7.82 -4.16 5.99
CA VAL A 77 6.85 -3.95 7.06
C VAL A 77 7.06 -5.03 8.11
N ARG A 78 7.05 -4.63 9.38
CA ARG A 78 6.93 -5.55 10.51
C ARG A 78 5.50 -5.50 11.00
N ALA A 79 4.86 -6.66 11.10
CA ALA A 79 3.49 -6.78 11.60
C ALA A 79 3.49 -6.77 13.14
N ASP A 80 3.80 -5.63 13.76
CA ASP A 80 3.94 -5.48 15.21
C ASP A 80 2.80 -4.71 15.90
N ALA A 81 1.69 -4.52 15.19
CA ALA A 81 0.47 -3.89 15.72
C ALA A 81 -0.76 -4.75 15.36
N LEU A 82 -1.27 -5.53 16.31
CA LEU A 82 -2.50 -6.32 16.13
C LEU A 82 -3.69 -5.39 15.78
N GLY A 83 -4.55 -5.85 14.88
CA GLY A 83 -5.78 -5.13 14.52
C GLY A 83 -6.06 -5.07 13.03
N ARG A 84 -6.95 -4.14 12.67
CA ARG A 84 -7.42 -3.90 11.30
C ARG A 84 -6.98 -2.50 10.88
N TRP A 85 -6.21 -2.43 9.82
CA TRP A 85 -5.53 -1.21 9.38
C TRP A 85 -5.92 -0.85 7.95
N ALA A 86 -6.15 0.43 7.72
CA ALA A 86 -6.39 0.95 6.39
C ALA A 86 -5.08 0.96 5.58
N TYR A 87 -5.16 0.56 4.31
CA TYR A 87 -4.07 0.61 3.35
C TYR A 87 -4.57 1.21 2.05
N HIS A 88 -4.17 2.44 1.73
CA HIS A 88 -4.87 3.20 0.69
C HIS A 88 -4.02 4.29 0.05
N CYS A 89 -4.47 4.75 -1.12
CA CYS A 89 -3.95 5.98 -1.68
C CYS A 89 -4.37 7.18 -0.81
N HIS A 90 -3.46 8.10 -0.57
CA HIS A 90 -3.65 9.28 0.28
C HIS A 90 -4.16 10.50 -0.52
N LEU A 91 -4.49 10.30 -1.80
CA LEU A 91 -5.35 11.20 -2.55
C LEU A 91 -6.79 10.79 -2.28
N PHE A 92 -7.52 11.66 -1.58
CA PHE A 92 -8.86 11.35 -1.03
C PHE A 92 -9.82 10.79 -2.08
N PHE A 93 -9.88 11.38 -3.28
CA PHE A 93 -10.76 10.91 -4.34
C PHE A 93 -10.39 9.50 -4.84
N HIS A 94 -9.10 9.16 -4.89
CA HIS A 94 -8.66 7.82 -5.30
C HIS A 94 -9.02 6.78 -4.24
N MET A 95 -8.84 7.14 -2.96
CA MET A 95 -9.26 6.33 -1.82
C MET A 95 -10.76 6.03 -1.88
N GLU A 96 -11.58 7.08 -1.96
CA GLU A 96 -13.04 7.00 -2.00
C GLU A 96 -13.54 6.19 -3.22
N SER A 97 -12.86 6.31 -4.36
CA SER A 97 -13.19 5.58 -5.58
C SER A 97 -12.78 4.09 -5.57
N GLY A 98 -12.09 3.63 -4.52
CA GLY A 98 -11.82 2.20 -4.30
C GLY A 98 -10.35 1.80 -4.20
N MET A 99 -9.40 2.74 -4.25
CA MET A 99 -7.96 2.46 -4.07
C MET A 99 -7.62 2.29 -2.59
N PHE A 100 -8.21 1.25 -2.01
CA PHE A 100 -8.21 0.95 -0.60
C PHE A 100 -8.16 -0.57 -0.38
N ARG A 101 -7.49 -0.97 0.69
CA ARG A 101 -7.44 -2.31 1.24
C ARG A 101 -7.52 -2.25 2.75
N GLU A 102 -8.04 -3.34 3.31
CA GLU A 102 -7.87 -3.64 4.71
C GLU A 102 -6.62 -4.54 4.87
N VAL A 103 -5.76 -4.21 5.83
CA VAL A 103 -4.71 -5.10 6.35
C VAL A 103 -5.14 -5.59 7.71
N ARG A 104 -5.08 -6.90 7.94
CA ARG A 104 -5.33 -7.53 9.25
C ARG A 104 -4.05 -8.13 9.79
N ILE A 105 -3.72 -7.76 11.01
CA ILE A 105 -2.61 -8.33 11.76
C ILE A 105 -3.23 -9.12 12.92
N GLU A 106 -3.10 -10.43 12.85
CA GLU A 106 -3.74 -11.42 13.74
C GLU A 106 -2.66 -12.37 14.32
N GLU A 107 -2.97 -13.13 15.37
CA GLU A 107 -2.04 -14.11 15.99
C GLU A 107 -1.88 -15.38 15.15
#